data_AF-A0A958EYQ7-F1
#
_entry.id   AF-A0A958EYQ7-F1
#
_cell.length_a   1.000
_cell.length_b   1.000
_cell.length_c   1.000
_cell.angle_alpha   90.00
_cell.angle_beta   90.00
_cell.angle_gamma   90.00
#
_symmetry.space_group_name_H-M   'P 1'
#
loop_
_entity.id
_entity.type
_entity.pdbx_description
1 polymer ?
#
loop_
_entity_poly.entity_id
_entity_poly.type
_entity_poly.pdbx_seq_one_letter_code
_entity_poly.pdbx_strand_id
1 'polypeptide(L)'
;MSIIVLRPFFILIGTTIFFFANIFAQETPPETYFYHGKNYGSEAVFNPLTTIVNGGFGILQISNRSNDLSTVDFGHGLKNVTYNLSHPLAVINQYGWSNFLKREVIPTSFQLKNAQYFPNYYNHLIGGGFTYREFVDWYKFHNFPYAKMWAVTSWFGYHLLNEVVENNQYSGPNIDPIADIYIFNTAGLLLFSFDSVARFFANTLSMRDWSFMPAYDFQLNTLENNGQNYMVRYRLPFLKRWSLMYHWGVHGMYGLTYHRENGQNFSVAGGLVVKDLVDTNSETGVRELTATLVWTGGLFYDLNNSLMTSLILSGTKGYKARLNMYPGNFSFGRFSPGFFLNLRKDNQLVFGIHFAAIPVGFGRRAK
;
A
#
# COMPACT_ATOMS: atom_id res chain seq x y z
N MET A 1 36.89 13.81 9.54
CA MET A 1 37.08 13.17 10.86
C MET A 1 35.72 13.17 11.54
N SER A 2 35.00 12.06 11.76
CA SER A 2 35.42 10.68 12.01
C SER A 2 34.37 9.66 11.57
N ILE A 3 34.85 8.53 11.06
CA ILE A 3 34.15 7.35 10.53
C ILE A 3 33.57 6.50 11.68
N ILE A 4 32.76 7.09 12.59
CA ILE A 4 32.35 6.41 13.84
C ILE A 4 30.82 6.24 13.99
N VAL A 5 29.99 6.80 13.09
CA VAL A 5 28.51 6.71 13.24
C VAL A 5 27.86 5.55 12.47
N LEU A 6 28.61 4.80 11.65
CA LEU A 6 28.06 3.69 10.84
C LEU A 6 27.99 2.32 11.56
N ARG A 7 28.36 2.22 12.85
CA ARG A 7 28.54 0.91 13.52
C ARG A 7 27.31 0.25 14.18
N PRO A 8 26.16 0.88 14.48
CA PRO A 8 24.99 0.13 14.93
C PRO A 8 24.10 -0.38 13.79
N PHE A 9 24.16 0.27 12.61
CA PHE A 9 23.27 -0.04 11.48
C PHE A 9 23.57 -1.41 10.83
N PHE A 10 24.83 -1.86 10.89
CA PHE A 10 25.23 -3.18 10.39
C PHE A 10 25.01 -4.33 11.39
N ILE A 11 24.75 -4.06 12.67
CA ILE A 11 24.54 -5.11 13.68
C ILE A 11 23.08 -5.59 13.68
N LEU A 12 22.11 -4.72 13.35
CA LEU A 12 20.71 -5.11 13.19
C LEU A 12 20.45 -5.82 11.85
N ILE A 13 21.09 -5.36 10.76
CA ILE A 13 21.08 -6.07 9.47
C ILE A 13 21.81 -7.43 9.59
N GLY A 14 22.88 -7.49 10.38
CA GLY A 14 23.62 -8.73 10.65
C GLY A 14 22.83 -9.77 11.45
N THR A 15 21.95 -9.37 12.37
CA THR A 15 21.17 -10.34 13.19
C THR A 15 19.91 -10.84 12.48
N THR A 16 19.33 -10.08 11.55
CA THR A 16 18.28 -10.60 10.68
C THR A 16 18.83 -11.53 9.60
N ILE A 17 20.07 -11.33 9.13
CA ILE A 17 20.71 -12.21 8.14
C ILE A 17 21.11 -13.58 8.73
N PHE A 18 21.45 -13.66 10.02
CA PHE A 18 21.87 -14.93 10.63
C PHE A 18 20.72 -15.84 11.12
N PHE A 19 19.48 -15.35 11.23
CA PHE A 19 18.34 -16.19 11.57
C PHE A 19 17.72 -16.97 10.38
N PHE A 20 18.12 -16.68 9.14
CA PHE A 20 17.57 -17.33 7.95
C PHE A 20 18.48 -18.40 7.32
N ALA A 21 19.66 -18.68 7.90
CA ALA A 21 20.61 -19.66 7.34
C ALA A 21 20.14 -21.13 7.38
N ASN A 22 19.03 -21.46 8.06
CA ASN A 22 18.53 -22.83 8.19
C ASN A 22 17.17 -23.10 7.51
N ILE A 23 16.67 -22.21 6.65
CA ILE A 23 15.49 -22.47 5.80
C ILE A 23 15.93 -22.46 4.33
N PHE A 24 16.91 -23.31 4.00
CA PHE A 24 17.36 -23.50 2.62
C PHE A 24 17.35 -24.99 2.30
N ALA A 25 16.14 -25.54 2.23
CA ALA A 25 15.88 -26.78 1.52
C ALA A 25 15.11 -26.44 0.24
N GLN A 26 15.59 -27.03 -0.85
CA GLN A 26 15.12 -26.93 -2.23
C GLN A 26 13.58 -27.03 -2.31
N GLU A 27 12.89 -25.89 -2.46
CA GLU A 27 11.43 -25.85 -2.53
C GLU A 27 10.95 -26.46 -3.86
N THR A 28 10.18 -27.54 -3.79
CA THR A 28 9.17 -27.95 -4.79
C THR A 28 8.43 -26.69 -5.26
N PRO A 29 8.00 -26.54 -6.55
CA PRO A 29 7.38 -25.31 -7.02
C PRO A 29 6.25 -24.91 -6.07
N PRO A 30 6.43 -23.82 -5.29
CA PRO A 30 5.48 -23.52 -4.24
C PRO A 30 4.18 -23.07 -4.87
N GLU A 31 3.07 -23.51 -4.30
CA GLU A 31 1.75 -22.99 -4.64
C GLU A 31 1.77 -21.45 -4.57
N THR A 32 1.45 -20.77 -5.67
CA THR A 32 1.26 -19.32 -5.65
C THR A 32 -0.16 -19.02 -5.16
N TYR A 33 -0.28 -18.06 -4.25
CA TYR A 33 -1.53 -17.76 -3.58
C TYR A 33 -2.21 -16.52 -4.16
N PHE A 34 -1.44 -15.48 -4.44
CA PHE A 34 -1.94 -14.16 -4.80
C PHE A 34 -1.61 -13.75 -6.24
N TYR A 35 -0.39 -14.05 -6.70
CA TYR A 35 0.05 -13.77 -8.07
C TYR A 35 0.00 -15.03 -8.96
N HIS A 36 -0.69 -14.94 -10.09
CA HIS A 36 -0.95 -16.05 -11.02
C HIS A 36 -0.47 -15.76 -12.45
N GLY A 37 0.17 -14.61 -12.70
CA GLY A 37 0.73 -14.25 -14.01
C GLY A 37 -0.31 -13.88 -15.07
N LYS A 38 -1.46 -13.33 -14.66
CA LYS A 38 -2.46 -12.86 -15.63
C LYS A 38 -1.92 -11.68 -16.45
N ASN A 39 -2.13 -11.72 -17.75
CA ASN A 39 -1.77 -10.66 -18.69
C ASN A 39 -2.87 -9.58 -18.85
N TYR A 40 -3.84 -9.55 -17.94
CA TYR A 40 -4.91 -8.56 -17.88
C TYR A 40 -5.21 -8.11 -16.43
N GLY A 41 -5.94 -7.00 -16.32
CA GLY A 41 -6.38 -6.39 -15.09
C GLY A 41 -5.24 -5.82 -14.24
N SER A 42 -5.50 -5.59 -12.96
CA SER A 42 -4.51 -5.08 -12.00
C SER A 42 -3.30 -6.00 -11.86
N GLU A 43 -3.49 -7.31 -11.98
CA GLU A 43 -2.41 -8.29 -11.88
C GLU A 43 -1.37 -8.13 -13.01
N ALA A 44 -1.77 -7.66 -14.20
CA ALA A 44 -0.86 -7.44 -15.32
C ALA A 44 0.11 -6.28 -15.09
N VAL A 45 -0.28 -5.29 -14.29
CA VAL A 45 0.57 -4.13 -13.94
C VAL A 45 1.27 -4.30 -12.60
N PHE A 46 0.95 -5.38 -11.88
CA PHE A 46 1.58 -5.72 -10.62
C PHE A 46 3.03 -6.16 -10.85
N ASN A 47 3.94 -5.46 -10.19
CA ASN A 47 5.32 -5.89 -9.99
C ASN A 47 5.89 -5.14 -8.77
N PRO A 48 6.98 -5.62 -8.17
CA PRO A 48 7.56 -5.01 -6.98
C PRO A 48 7.85 -3.52 -7.10
N LEU A 49 8.31 -3.04 -8.27
CA LEU A 49 8.62 -1.63 -8.49
C LEU A 49 7.35 -0.77 -8.59
N THR A 50 6.32 -1.22 -9.31
CA THR A 50 5.01 -0.53 -9.33
C THR A 50 4.45 -0.42 -7.92
N THR A 51 4.51 -1.50 -7.13
CA THR A 51 3.99 -1.53 -5.77
C THR A 51 4.77 -0.60 -4.83
N ILE A 52 6.11 -0.58 -4.93
CA ILE A 52 6.95 0.39 -4.19
C ILE A 52 6.54 1.82 -4.53
N VAL A 53 6.25 2.15 -5.79
CA VAL A 53 5.79 3.50 -6.16
C VAL A 53 4.39 3.79 -5.62
N ASN A 54 3.46 2.85 -5.75
CA ASN A 54 2.08 3.03 -5.28
C ASN A 54 2.00 3.23 -3.78
N GLY A 55 2.67 2.38 -3.01
CA GLY A 55 2.66 2.42 -1.56
C GLY A 55 3.63 3.48 -1.02
N GLY A 56 4.88 3.51 -1.50
CA GLY A 56 5.91 4.42 -0.98
C GLY A 56 5.61 5.90 -1.20
N PHE A 57 4.80 6.24 -2.20
CA PHE A 57 4.29 7.61 -2.41
C PHE A 57 2.81 7.75 -2.05
N GLY A 58 2.21 6.77 -1.38
CA GLY A 58 0.76 6.73 -1.09
C GLY A 58 0.27 7.97 -0.33
N ILE A 59 1.08 8.49 0.59
CA ILE A 59 0.79 9.71 1.36
C ILE A 59 0.57 10.95 0.48
N LEU A 60 1.12 10.96 -0.75
CA LEU A 60 0.90 12.02 -1.74
C LEU A 60 -0.54 12.02 -2.28
N GLN A 61 -1.42 11.10 -1.86
CA GLN A 61 -2.85 11.10 -2.15
C GLN A 61 -3.71 11.85 -1.12
N ILE A 62 -3.15 12.37 -0.02
CA ILE A 62 -3.87 13.17 1.02
C ILE A 62 -3.86 14.68 0.79
N SER A 63 -5.00 15.39 0.93
CA SER A 63 -5.27 16.74 0.35
C SER A 63 -4.23 17.80 0.63
N ASN A 64 -3.73 17.82 1.86
CA ASN A 64 -2.78 18.80 2.32
C ASN A 64 -1.31 18.42 2.12
N ARG A 65 -1.00 17.38 1.32
CA ARG A 65 0.36 17.11 0.85
C ARG A 65 0.53 17.63 -0.59
N SER A 66 1.73 17.83 -1.11
CA SER A 66 1.90 18.01 -2.56
C SER A 66 1.90 16.65 -3.27
N ASN A 67 1.71 16.60 -4.59
CA ASN A 67 2.05 15.45 -5.42
C ASN A 67 3.18 15.77 -6.42
N ASP A 68 3.77 16.96 -6.32
CA ASP A 68 5.00 17.35 -7.01
C ASP A 68 6.20 16.73 -6.29
N LEU A 69 6.98 15.93 -7.03
CA LEU A 69 8.11 15.19 -6.49
C LEU A 69 9.26 16.10 -6.05
N SER A 70 9.35 17.34 -6.54
CA SER A 70 10.38 18.30 -6.12
C SER A 70 10.20 18.79 -4.69
N THR A 71 8.99 18.63 -4.15
CA THR A 71 8.65 19.01 -2.76
C THR A 71 8.94 17.92 -1.74
N VAL A 72 9.38 16.75 -2.20
CA VAL A 72 9.73 15.62 -1.34
C VAL A 72 11.21 15.69 -0.97
N ASP A 73 11.47 15.96 0.31
CA ASP A 73 12.79 16.04 0.90
C ASP A 73 13.22 14.67 1.45
N PHE A 74 13.68 13.80 0.54
CA PHE A 74 14.10 12.44 0.89
C PHE A 74 15.25 12.42 1.91
N GLY A 75 16.15 13.40 1.86
CA GLY A 75 17.31 13.48 2.75
C GLY A 75 16.89 13.74 4.20
N HIS A 76 16.03 14.74 4.42
CA HIS A 76 15.48 15.03 5.74
C HIS A 76 14.57 13.90 6.22
N GLY A 77 13.71 13.38 5.35
CA GLY A 77 12.82 12.27 5.68
C GLY A 77 13.59 11.03 6.16
N LEU A 78 14.61 10.61 5.42
CA LEU A 78 15.47 9.48 5.78
C LEU A 78 16.24 9.72 7.08
N LYS A 79 16.77 10.92 7.28
CA LYS A 79 17.45 11.30 8.53
C LYS A 79 16.48 11.19 9.72
N ASN A 80 15.25 11.66 9.59
CA ASN A 80 14.27 11.62 10.67
C ASN A 80 13.80 10.19 10.97
N VAL A 81 13.51 9.40 9.94
CA VAL A 81 13.14 7.98 10.10
C VAL A 81 14.28 7.21 10.78
N THR A 82 15.52 7.40 10.32
CA THR A 82 16.70 6.75 10.92
C THR A 82 16.88 7.14 12.38
N TYR A 83 16.69 8.42 12.72
CA TYR A 83 16.74 8.88 14.11
C TYR A 83 15.73 8.14 15.00
N ASN A 84 14.47 8.10 14.59
CA ASN A 84 13.40 7.47 15.37
C ASN A 84 13.60 5.96 15.51
N LEU A 85 13.98 5.28 14.43
CA LEU A 85 14.27 3.84 14.46
C LEU A 85 15.52 3.48 15.26
N SER A 86 16.52 4.37 15.35
CA SER A 86 17.74 4.13 16.13
C SER A 86 17.59 4.48 17.62
N HIS A 87 16.57 5.25 17.99
CA HIS A 87 16.30 5.66 19.37
C HIS A 87 14.87 5.32 19.85
N PRO A 88 14.35 4.11 19.58
CA PRO A 88 12.91 3.82 19.73
C PRO A 88 12.45 3.95 21.18
N LEU A 89 13.26 3.47 22.14
CA LEU A 89 12.92 3.56 23.56
C LEU A 89 12.89 5.01 24.06
N ALA A 90 13.79 5.88 23.58
CA ALA A 90 13.82 7.28 23.97
C ALA A 90 12.58 8.02 23.46
N VAL A 91 12.21 7.77 22.19
CA VAL A 91 11.02 8.36 21.56
C VAL A 91 9.74 7.86 22.25
N ILE A 92 9.63 6.55 22.53
CA ILE A 92 8.48 5.99 23.26
C ILE A 92 8.40 6.53 24.69
N ASN A 93 9.53 6.68 25.39
CA ASN A 93 9.54 7.25 26.74
C ASN A 93 9.06 8.70 26.74
N GLN A 94 9.44 9.50 25.73
CA GLN A 94 8.96 10.86 25.56
C GLN A 94 7.46 10.90 25.24
N TYR A 95 6.99 10.02 24.37
CA TYR A 95 5.56 9.91 24.01
C TYR A 95 4.68 9.39 25.16
N GLY A 96 5.29 8.54 26.01
CA GLY A 96 4.64 7.77 27.06
C GLY A 96 4.19 6.39 26.58
N TRP A 97 4.65 5.33 27.27
CA TRP A 97 4.31 3.93 26.94
C TRP A 97 2.80 3.66 26.90
N SER A 98 2.02 4.30 27.78
CA SER A 98 0.56 4.11 27.78
C SER A 98 -0.08 4.67 26.51
N ASN A 99 0.38 5.84 26.04
CA ASN A 99 -0.10 6.45 24.81
C ASN A 99 0.28 5.60 23.61
N PHE A 100 1.55 5.17 23.54
CA PHE A 100 2.04 4.26 22.51
C PHE A 100 1.17 3.00 22.40
N LEU A 101 0.97 2.28 23.51
CA LEU A 101 0.21 1.05 23.49
C LEU A 101 -1.26 1.28 23.14
N LYS A 102 -1.91 2.31 23.68
CA LYS A 102 -3.36 2.53 23.48
C LYS A 102 -3.71 3.08 22.11
N ARG A 103 -2.81 3.86 21.50
CA ARG A 103 -3.08 4.57 20.25
C ARG A 103 -2.49 3.86 19.05
N GLU A 104 -1.27 3.32 19.16
CA GLU A 104 -0.59 2.68 18.02
C GLU A 104 -0.80 1.18 17.97
N VAL A 105 -0.86 0.50 19.13
CA VAL A 105 -0.74 -0.95 19.18
C VAL A 105 -2.07 -1.66 19.46
N ILE A 106 -2.80 -1.24 20.49
CA ILE A 106 -3.97 -1.94 21.01
C ILE A 106 -5.23 -1.16 20.60
N PRO A 107 -6.24 -1.81 20.01
CA PRO A 107 -7.48 -1.16 19.60
C PRO A 107 -8.36 -0.79 20.80
N THR A 108 -7.98 0.25 21.54
CA THR A 108 -8.66 0.65 22.79
C THR A 108 -9.76 1.70 22.59
N SER A 109 -9.88 2.30 21.39
CA SER A 109 -10.87 3.34 21.10
C SER A 109 -11.26 3.38 19.63
N PHE A 110 -12.56 3.49 19.34
CA PHE A 110 -13.06 3.75 17.99
C PHE A 110 -13.13 5.25 17.64
N GLN A 111 -12.69 6.14 18.54
CA GLN A 111 -12.61 7.57 18.22
C GLN A 111 -11.44 7.80 17.26
N LEU A 112 -11.71 8.40 16.09
CA LEU A 112 -10.72 8.61 15.02
C LEU A 112 -9.41 9.27 15.50
N LYS A 113 -9.50 10.18 16.47
CA LYS A 113 -8.34 10.86 17.08
C LYS A 113 -7.39 9.95 17.86
N ASN A 114 -7.86 8.77 18.26
CA ASN A 114 -7.13 7.76 19.03
C ASN A 114 -7.06 6.41 18.27
N ALA A 115 -7.38 6.41 16.97
CA ALA A 115 -7.47 5.21 16.14
C ALA A 115 -6.27 5.05 15.21
N GLN A 116 -5.09 5.53 15.61
CA GLN A 116 -3.84 5.40 14.85
C GLN A 116 -3.47 3.92 14.62
N TYR A 117 -3.89 3.02 15.51
CA TYR A 117 -3.75 1.57 15.32
C TYR A 117 -4.47 1.05 14.06
N PHE A 118 -5.49 1.74 13.55
CA PHE A 118 -6.29 1.24 12.43
C PHE A 118 -5.45 1.04 11.15
N PRO A 119 -4.74 2.07 10.62
CA PRO A 119 -3.80 1.85 9.51
C PRO A 119 -2.71 0.82 9.86
N ASN A 120 -2.26 0.75 11.11
CA ASN A 120 -1.23 -0.21 11.53
C ASN A 120 -1.69 -1.68 11.35
N TYR A 121 -2.93 -2.00 11.73
CA TYR A 121 -3.48 -3.34 11.50
C TYR A 121 -3.80 -3.61 10.01
N TYR A 122 -4.44 -2.66 9.33
CA TYR A 122 -4.96 -2.91 7.99
C TYR A 122 -3.91 -2.74 6.89
N ASN A 123 -3.12 -1.66 6.92
CA ASN A 123 -2.13 -1.36 5.88
C ASN A 123 -0.78 -2.03 6.18
N HIS A 124 -0.32 -1.99 7.43
CA HIS A 124 1.02 -2.50 7.77
C HIS A 124 1.03 -4.00 8.06
N LEU A 125 0.18 -4.49 8.97
CA LEU A 125 0.13 -5.92 9.30
C LEU A 125 -0.49 -6.76 8.18
N ILE A 126 -1.76 -6.51 7.85
CA ILE A 126 -2.47 -7.33 6.85
C ILE A 126 -2.00 -6.98 5.44
N GLY A 127 -2.03 -5.69 5.07
CA GLY A 127 -1.60 -5.21 3.76
C GLY A 127 -0.13 -5.50 3.48
N GLY A 128 0.78 -5.08 4.37
CA GLY A 128 2.22 -5.30 4.23
C GLY A 128 2.59 -6.78 4.19
N GLY A 129 1.98 -7.61 5.05
CA GLY A 129 2.17 -9.06 5.02
C GLY A 129 1.68 -9.70 3.70
N PHE A 130 0.50 -9.32 3.23
CA PHE A 130 -0.01 -9.74 1.93
C PHE A 130 0.93 -9.35 0.79
N THR A 131 1.37 -8.09 0.74
CA THR A 131 2.29 -7.58 -0.29
C THR A 131 3.62 -8.35 -0.27
N TYR A 132 4.17 -8.64 0.91
CA TYR A 132 5.34 -9.51 1.02
C TYR A 132 5.10 -10.86 0.33
N ARG A 133 3.98 -11.53 0.64
CA ARG A 133 3.69 -12.84 0.07
C ARG A 133 3.42 -12.78 -1.44
N GLU A 134 2.75 -11.75 -1.91
CA GLU A 134 2.52 -11.53 -3.34
C GLU A 134 3.84 -11.24 -4.09
N PHE A 135 4.81 -10.55 -3.48
CA PHE A 135 6.17 -10.44 -4.03
C PHE A 135 6.87 -11.79 -4.13
N VAL A 136 6.74 -12.66 -3.11
CA VAL A 136 7.27 -14.02 -3.18
C VAL A 136 6.68 -14.77 -4.38
N ASP A 137 5.36 -14.71 -4.55
CA ASP A 137 4.67 -15.35 -5.67
C ASP A 137 5.13 -14.77 -7.03
N TRP A 138 5.28 -13.45 -7.14
CA TRP A 138 5.76 -12.78 -8.35
C TRP A 138 7.18 -13.18 -8.72
N TYR A 139 8.12 -13.16 -7.76
CA TYR A 139 9.51 -13.55 -8.00
C TYR A 139 9.63 -15.04 -8.34
N LYS A 140 8.82 -15.90 -7.71
CA LYS A 140 8.73 -17.33 -8.06
C LYS A 140 8.22 -17.52 -9.48
N PHE A 141 7.12 -16.86 -9.84
CA PHE A 141 6.55 -16.95 -11.19
C PHE A 141 7.55 -16.54 -12.28
N HIS A 142 8.37 -15.52 -12.02
CA HIS A 142 9.41 -15.06 -12.94
C HIS A 142 10.76 -15.78 -12.79
N ASN A 143 10.82 -16.88 -12.05
CA ASN A 143 12.02 -17.72 -11.87
C ASN A 143 13.23 -16.97 -11.27
N PHE A 144 13.00 -15.98 -10.42
CA PHE A 144 14.10 -15.32 -9.70
C PHE A 144 14.69 -16.28 -8.67
N PRO A 145 16.02 -16.46 -8.63
CA PRO A 145 16.66 -17.22 -7.58
C PRO A 145 16.44 -16.52 -6.23
N TYR A 146 16.26 -17.29 -5.15
CA TYR A 146 16.03 -16.75 -3.81
C TYR A 146 14.83 -15.78 -3.72
N ALA A 147 13.70 -16.13 -4.36
CA ALA A 147 12.50 -15.29 -4.43
C ALA A 147 12.07 -14.65 -3.09
N LYS A 148 12.22 -15.37 -1.97
CA LYS A 148 11.94 -14.82 -0.62
C LYS A 148 12.86 -13.65 -0.25
N MET A 149 14.15 -13.73 -0.55
CA MET A 149 15.12 -12.65 -0.26
C MET A 149 14.80 -11.39 -1.08
N TRP A 150 14.49 -11.56 -2.36
CA TRP A 150 14.05 -10.45 -3.21
C TRP A 150 12.73 -9.84 -2.71
N ALA A 151 11.78 -10.68 -2.29
CA ALA A 151 10.52 -10.23 -1.72
C ALA A 151 10.74 -9.40 -0.45
N VAL A 152 11.56 -9.88 0.51
CA VAL A 152 11.91 -9.11 1.72
C VAL A 152 12.59 -7.79 1.37
N THR A 153 13.49 -7.79 0.38
CA THR A 153 14.21 -6.57 -0.04
C THR A 153 13.26 -5.53 -0.63
N SER A 154 12.39 -5.93 -1.55
CA SER A 154 11.40 -5.04 -2.16
C SER A 154 10.36 -4.57 -1.14
N TRP A 155 9.95 -5.46 -0.24
CA TRP A 155 9.05 -5.14 0.86
C TRP A 155 9.65 -4.10 1.83
N PHE A 156 10.92 -4.26 2.20
CA PHE A 156 11.62 -3.29 3.04
C PHE A 156 11.79 -1.94 2.32
N GLY A 157 12.17 -1.98 1.04
CA GLY A 157 12.29 -0.77 0.22
C GLY A 157 10.97 -0.01 0.09
N TYR A 158 9.86 -0.74 -0.06
CA TYR A 158 8.51 -0.18 -0.06
C TYR A 158 8.21 0.56 1.26
N HIS A 159 8.27 -0.14 2.40
CA HIS A 159 7.89 0.46 3.68
C HIS A 159 8.83 1.58 4.10
N LEU A 160 10.14 1.43 3.89
CA LEU A 160 11.10 2.51 4.18
C LEU A 160 10.81 3.75 3.33
N LEU A 161 10.52 3.59 2.04
CA LEU A 161 10.20 4.72 1.18
C LEU A 161 8.93 5.44 1.63
N ASN A 162 7.90 4.70 2.04
CA ASN A 162 6.68 5.29 2.62
C ASN A 162 7.02 6.21 3.79
N GLU A 163 7.79 5.71 4.77
CA GLU A 163 8.17 6.48 5.95
C GLU A 163 8.98 7.74 5.60
N VAL A 164 9.92 7.61 4.66
CA VAL A 164 10.75 8.72 4.20
C VAL A 164 9.89 9.82 3.57
N VAL A 165 8.97 9.46 2.67
CA VAL A 165 8.10 10.41 1.98
C VAL A 165 7.09 11.04 2.95
N GLU A 166 6.60 10.29 3.94
CA GLU A 166 5.66 10.78 4.95
C GLU A 166 6.31 11.77 5.94
N ASN A 167 7.52 11.47 6.39
CA ASN A 167 8.29 12.33 7.29
C ASN A 167 8.72 13.62 6.57
N ASN A 168 9.13 13.54 5.31
CA ASN A 168 9.47 14.71 4.48
C ASN A 168 10.36 15.72 5.23
N GLN A 169 9.92 16.97 5.39
CA GLN A 169 10.64 18.04 6.09
C GLN A 169 10.50 18.01 7.62
N TYR A 170 9.71 17.10 8.19
CA TYR A 170 9.55 17.01 9.64
C TYR A 170 10.84 16.54 10.31
N SER A 171 11.24 17.25 11.37
CA SER A 171 12.38 16.87 12.20
C SER A 171 11.94 16.79 13.66
N GLY A 172 12.10 15.62 14.25
CA GLY A 172 11.79 15.38 15.65
C GLY A 172 11.33 13.95 15.94
N PRO A 173 11.05 13.68 17.22
CA PRO A 173 10.45 12.43 17.67
C PRO A 173 9.12 12.14 16.94
N ASN A 174 9.05 10.97 16.32
CA ASN A 174 7.87 10.46 15.63
C ASN A 174 7.73 8.97 15.96
N ILE A 175 6.56 8.59 16.45
CA ILE A 175 6.29 7.23 16.89
C ILE A 175 5.84 6.31 15.76
N ASP A 176 5.25 6.88 14.69
CA ASP A 176 4.66 6.12 13.59
C ASP A 176 5.67 5.13 12.96
N PRO A 177 6.90 5.56 12.56
CA PRO A 177 7.85 4.64 11.94
C PRO A 177 8.27 3.48 12.86
N ILE A 178 8.23 3.70 14.18
CA ILE A 178 8.58 2.69 15.19
C ILE A 178 7.46 1.63 15.26
N ALA A 179 6.20 2.05 15.35
CA ALA A 179 5.05 1.14 15.32
C ALA A 179 5.03 0.34 14.01
N ASP A 180 5.15 1.05 12.89
CA ASP A 180 5.03 0.47 11.57
C ASP A 180 6.12 -0.55 11.30
N ILE A 181 7.40 -0.16 11.39
CA ILE A 181 8.51 -1.02 10.97
C ILE A 181 8.77 -2.14 11.99
N TYR A 182 8.85 -1.84 13.29
CA TYR A 182 9.24 -2.84 14.29
C TYR A 182 8.12 -3.74 14.76
N ILE A 183 6.86 -3.31 14.67
CA ILE A 183 5.73 -4.11 15.14
C ILE A 183 4.93 -4.63 13.95
N PHE A 184 4.22 -3.76 13.24
CA PHE A 184 3.15 -4.21 12.35
C PHE A 184 3.65 -4.78 11.03
N ASN A 185 4.61 -4.12 10.39
CA ASN A 185 5.27 -4.61 9.17
C ASN A 185 5.97 -5.95 9.47
N THR A 186 6.78 -5.99 10.54
CA THR A 186 7.51 -7.21 10.92
C THR A 186 6.57 -8.36 11.27
N ALA A 187 5.52 -8.10 12.05
CA ALA A 187 4.49 -9.09 12.36
C ALA A 187 3.73 -9.54 11.10
N GLY A 188 3.49 -8.64 10.15
CA GLY A 188 2.80 -8.93 8.89
C GLY A 188 3.62 -9.88 8.01
N LEU A 189 4.92 -9.59 7.87
CA LEU A 189 5.87 -10.45 7.17
C LEU A 189 5.90 -11.85 7.80
N LEU A 190 5.98 -11.95 9.13
CA LEU A 190 5.96 -13.23 9.84
C LEU A 190 4.62 -13.96 9.64
N LEU A 191 3.50 -13.26 9.81
CA LEU A 191 2.15 -13.81 9.70
C LEU A 191 1.89 -14.40 8.31
N PHE A 192 2.30 -13.71 7.25
CA PHE A 192 2.12 -14.18 5.86
C PHE A 192 3.24 -15.10 5.35
N SER A 193 4.25 -15.38 6.19
CA SER A 193 5.21 -16.45 5.92
C SER A 193 4.60 -17.84 6.11
N PHE A 194 3.45 -17.95 6.79
CA PHE A 194 2.71 -19.20 6.96
C PHE A 194 1.73 -19.44 5.80
N ASP A 195 1.85 -20.59 5.14
CA ASP A 195 1.01 -20.95 3.99
C ASP A 195 -0.49 -21.08 4.35
N SER A 196 -0.82 -21.48 5.58
CA SER A 196 -2.21 -21.55 6.04
C SER A 196 -2.88 -20.17 6.09
N VAL A 197 -2.14 -19.15 6.51
CA VAL A 197 -2.60 -17.76 6.51
C VAL A 197 -2.75 -17.26 5.08
N ALA A 198 -1.71 -17.43 4.26
CA ALA A 198 -1.75 -17.02 2.85
C ALA A 198 -2.94 -17.67 2.12
N ARG A 199 -3.15 -18.97 2.32
CA ARG A 199 -4.29 -19.72 1.76
C ARG A 199 -5.64 -19.20 2.24
N PHE A 200 -5.78 -18.90 3.54
CA PHE A 200 -7.01 -18.32 4.08
C PHE A 200 -7.35 -16.99 3.42
N PHE A 201 -6.37 -16.07 3.35
CA PHE A 201 -6.60 -14.77 2.71
C PHE A 201 -6.83 -14.92 1.20
N ALA A 202 -6.09 -15.80 0.51
CA ALA A 202 -6.21 -16.01 -0.93
C ALA A 202 -7.52 -16.67 -1.36
N ASN A 203 -7.95 -17.70 -0.63
CA ASN A 203 -9.03 -18.60 -1.05
C ASN A 203 -10.33 -18.38 -0.28
N THR A 204 -10.27 -18.06 1.01
CA THR A 204 -11.46 -17.79 1.83
C THR A 204 -11.90 -16.34 1.69
N LEU A 205 -10.95 -15.42 1.80
CA LEU A 205 -11.22 -13.97 1.70
C LEU A 205 -10.97 -13.40 0.31
N SER A 206 -10.53 -14.19 -0.66
CA SER A 206 -10.26 -13.73 -2.03
C SER A 206 -9.43 -12.43 -2.10
N MET A 207 -8.46 -12.28 -1.20
CA MET A 207 -7.69 -11.04 -1.04
C MET A 207 -6.87 -10.73 -2.29
N ARG A 208 -6.91 -9.50 -2.81
CA ARG A 208 -6.17 -9.07 -4.01
C ARG A 208 -5.66 -7.64 -3.93
N ASP A 209 -4.58 -7.37 -4.67
CA ASP A 209 -4.09 -6.02 -4.95
C ASP A 209 -4.92 -5.38 -6.07
N TRP A 210 -5.61 -4.30 -5.69
CA TRP A 210 -6.40 -3.45 -6.57
C TRP A 210 -5.80 -2.03 -6.58
N SER A 211 -4.48 -1.94 -6.47
CA SER A 211 -3.74 -0.68 -6.50
C SER A 211 -3.89 0.02 -7.84
N PHE A 212 -3.71 1.34 -7.84
CA PHE A 212 -3.86 2.14 -9.06
C PHE A 212 -2.66 1.99 -10.00
N MET A 213 -2.77 2.58 -11.19
CA MET A 213 -1.68 2.63 -12.17
C MET A 213 -0.94 3.96 -12.01
N PRO A 214 0.21 4.00 -11.30
CA PRO A 214 0.93 5.25 -11.06
C PRO A 214 1.48 5.78 -12.38
N ALA A 215 1.42 7.09 -12.58
CA ALA A 215 1.88 7.73 -13.80
C ALA A 215 2.57 9.05 -13.50
N TYR A 216 3.62 9.35 -14.25
CA TYR A 216 4.40 10.57 -14.06
C TYR A 216 4.03 11.60 -15.13
N ASP A 217 3.76 12.84 -14.70
CA ASP A 217 3.62 14.00 -15.59
C ASP A 217 4.94 14.78 -15.62
N PHE A 218 5.68 14.62 -16.71
CA PHE A 218 7.00 15.21 -16.91
C PHE A 218 6.98 16.75 -16.96
N GLN A 219 5.86 17.39 -17.33
CA GLN A 219 5.82 18.85 -17.39
C GLN A 219 5.61 19.47 -16.01
N LEU A 220 4.82 18.82 -15.17
CA LEU A 220 4.49 19.32 -13.84
C LEU A 220 5.35 18.70 -12.74
N ASN A 221 6.19 17.71 -13.08
CA ASN A 221 6.97 16.93 -12.14
C ASN A 221 6.10 16.27 -11.05
N THR A 222 4.89 15.85 -11.42
CA THR A 222 3.93 15.27 -10.48
C THR A 222 3.77 13.78 -10.66
N LEU A 223 3.66 13.05 -9.54
CA LEU A 223 3.17 11.69 -9.55
C LEU A 223 1.64 11.70 -9.46
N GLU A 224 1.02 11.06 -10.45
CA GLU A 224 -0.42 11.01 -10.63
C GLU A 224 -0.91 9.58 -10.55
N ASN A 225 -2.17 9.42 -10.11
CA ASN A 225 -2.86 8.14 -10.05
C ASN A 225 -2.11 7.01 -9.31
N ASN A 226 -1.21 7.34 -8.39
CA ASN A 226 -0.60 6.36 -7.51
C ASN A 226 -1.51 6.09 -6.31
N GLY A 227 -1.39 4.92 -5.71
CA GLY A 227 -2.06 4.59 -4.47
C GLY A 227 -2.23 3.09 -4.31
N GLN A 228 -1.88 2.60 -3.13
CA GLN A 228 -2.04 1.19 -2.80
C GLN A 228 -3.45 0.91 -2.31
N ASN A 229 -4.08 -0.12 -2.86
CA ASN A 229 -5.38 -0.58 -2.38
C ASN A 229 -5.47 -2.10 -2.42
N TYR A 230 -6.17 -2.63 -1.43
CA TYR A 230 -6.44 -4.04 -1.27
C TYR A 230 -7.93 -4.28 -1.27
N MET A 231 -8.33 -5.48 -1.67
CA MET A 231 -9.71 -5.93 -1.63
C MET A 231 -9.77 -7.31 -0.99
N VAL A 232 -10.76 -7.54 -0.13
CA VAL A 232 -11.21 -8.87 0.28
C VAL A 232 -12.68 -9.06 -0.05
N ARG A 233 -13.05 -10.29 -0.36
CA ARG A 233 -14.42 -10.76 -0.55
C ARG A 233 -14.69 -12.01 0.28
N TYR A 234 -15.75 -11.95 1.09
CA TYR A 234 -16.27 -13.09 1.83
C TYR A 234 -17.58 -13.56 1.20
N ARG A 235 -17.58 -14.79 0.67
CA ARG A 235 -18.76 -15.41 0.05
C ARG A 235 -19.86 -15.65 1.08
N LEU A 236 -21.06 -15.16 0.80
CA LEU A 236 -22.20 -15.33 1.69
C LEU A 236 -22.75 -16.76 1.56
N PRO A 237 -22.91 -17.51 2.67
CA PRO A 237 -23.31 -18.92 2.60
C PRO A 237 -24.72 -19.13 2.03
N PHE A 238 -25.61 -18.14 2.18
CA PHE A 238 -27.00 -18.19 1.72
C PHE A 238 -27.24 -17.50 0.36
N LEU A 239 -26.27 -16.72 -0.15
CA LEU A 239 -26.37 -16.04 -1.45
C LEU A 239 -25.19 -16.44 -2.34
N LYS A 240 -25.31 -17.57 -3.04
CA LYS A 240 -24.21 -18.17 -3.83
C LYS A 240 -23.56 -17.22 -4.86
N ARG A 241 -24.29 -16.22 -5.33
CA ARG A 241 -23.80 -15.21 -6.30
C ARG A 241 -23.36 -13.90 -5.65
N TRP A 242 -23.33 -13.79 -4.34
CA TRP A 242 -22.98 -12.56 -3.63
C TRP A 242 -21.87 -12.76 -2.61
N SER A 243 -20.96 -11.78 -2.53
CA SER A 243 -19.98 -11.66 -1.46
C SER A 243 -20.07 -10.30 -0.79
N LEU A 244 -19.81 -10.26 0.52
CA LEU A 244 -19.42 -9.02 1.19
C LEU A 244 -18.03 -8.64 0.70
N MET A 245 -17.82 -7.36 0.43
CA MET A 245 -16.55 -6.81 -0.03
C MET A 245 -16.06 -5.76 0.97
N TYR A 246 -14.75 -5.76 1.21
CA TYR A 246 -14.06 -4.65 1.85
C TYR A 246 -12.86 -4.26 1.00
N HIS A 247 -12.77 -2.99 0.66
CA HIS A 247 -11.69 -2.36 -0.06
C HIS A 247 -11.02 -1.34 0.85
N TRP A 248 -9.69 -1.41 1.01
CA TRP A 248 -8.94 -0.50 1.88
C TRP A 248 -7.58 -0.14 1.29
N GLY A 249 -6.82 0.70 1.99
CA GLY A 249 -5.60 1.33 1.50
C GLY A 249 -5.81 2.82 1.45
N VAL A 250 -5.81 3.42 0.25
CA VAL A 250 -6.17 4.84 0.09
C VAL A 250 -7.65 5.09 0.40
N HIS A 251 -8.55 4.20 -0.03
CA HIS A 251 -10.00 4.32 0.20
C HIS A 251 -10.52 3.17 1.05
N GLY A 252 -11.19 3.46 2.17
CA GLY A 252 -11.88 2.47 3.00
C GLY A 252 -13.36 2.35 2.62
N MET A 253 -13.77 1.26 1.98
CA MET A 253 -15.13 1.06 1.47
C MET A 253 -15.64 -0.35 1.76
N TYR A 254 -16.88 -0.45 2.22
CA TYR A 254 -17.61 -1.71 2.34
C TYR A 254 -18.65 -1.80 1.23
N GLY A 255 -18.91 -3.02 0.77
CA GLY A 255 -19.77 -3.21 -0.38
C GLY A 255 -20.21 -4.64 -0.60
N LEU A 256 -20.81 -4.84 -1.77
CA LEU A 256 -21.24 -6.14 -2.25
C LEU A 256 -20.62 -6.41 -3.60
N THR A 257 -20.33 -7.68 -3.85
CA THR A 257 -19.90 -8.17 -5.16
C THR A 257 -20.87 -9.20 -5.67
N TYR A 258 -21.34 -9.03 -6.90
CA TYR A 258 -22.11 -10.01 -7.65
C TYR A 258 -21.19 -10.84 -8.55
N HIS A 259 -21.34 -12.16 -8.50
CA HIS A 259 -20.53 -13.12 -9.25
C HIS A 259 -21.29 -13.69 -10.45
N ARG A 260 -20.64 -13.74 -11.61
CA ARG A 260 -21.07 -14.50 -12.77
C ARG A 260 -20.26 -15.79 -12.91
N GLU A 261 -20.86 -16.76 -13.57
CA GLU A 261 -20.27 -18.09 -13.78
C GLU A 261 -19.01 -18.07 -14.66
N ASN A 262 -18.86 -17.06 -15.51
CA ASN A 262 -17.71 -16.87 -16.38
C ASN A 262 -16.52 -16.16 -15.69
N GLY A 263 -16.53 -16.05 -14.36
CA GLY A 263 -15.48 -15.39 -13.58
C GLY A 263 -15.55 -13.87 -13.52
N GLN A 264 -16.53 -13.25 -14.20
CA GLN A 264 -16.81 -11.81 -14.10
C GLN A 264 -17.45 -11.47 -12.76
N ASN A 265 -16.99 -10.38 -12.15
CA ASN A 265 -17.52 -9.89 -10.89
C ASN A 265 -17.78 -8.39 -10.96
N PHE A 266 -18.91 -7.96 -10.41
CA PHE A 266 -19.32 -6.56 -10.37
C PHE A 266 -19.51 -6.16 -8.92
N SER A 267 -18.84 -5.09 -8.50
CA SER A 267 -18.89 -4.64 -7.12
C SER A 267 -19.31 -3.19 -7.01
N VAL A 268 -20.09 -2.90 -5.97
CA VAL A 268 -20.43 -1.55 -5.54
C VAL A 268 -20.06 -1.41 -4.08
N ALA A 269 -19.39 -0.31 -3.73
CA ALA A 269 -18.94 -0.06 -2.37
C ALA A 269 -19.04 1.42 -2.00
N GLY A 270 -19.22 1.70 -0.71
CA GLY A 270 -19.25 3.04 -0.13
C GLY A 270 -18.49 3.08 1.18
N GLY A 271 -17.96 4.25 1.53
CA GLY A 271 -17.24 4.43 2.78
C GLY A 271 -16.54 5.77 2.89
N LEU A 272 -15.36 5.76 3.50
CA LEU A 272 -14.62 6.95 3.89
C LEU A 272 -13.18 6.93 3.36
N VAL A 273 -12.64 8.11 3.16
CA VAL A 273 -11.25 8.33 2.73
C VAL A 273 -10.67 9.52 3.47
N VAL A 274 -9.37 9.45 3.76
CA VAL A 274 -8.64 10.55 4.39
C VAL A 274 -8.63 11.76 3.46
N LYS A 275 -9.09 12.89 3.98
CA LYS A 275 -9.03 14.19 3.32
C LYS A 275 -7.74 14.90 3.70
N ASP A 276 -7.55 15.19 4.98
CA ASP A 276 -6.39 15.93 5.50
C ASP A 276 -5.80 15.20 6.72
N LEU A 277 -4.48 15.26 6.88
CA LEU A 277 -3.80 14.91 8.13
C LEU A 277 -3.56 16.18 8.95
N VAL A 278 -4.01 16.19 10.19
CA VAL A 278 -3.95 17.33 11.09
C VAL A 278 -3.11 16.95 12.31
N ASP A 279 -2.17 17.80 12.68
CA ASP A 279 -1.40 17.65 13.92
C ASP A 279 -2.34 17.85 15.12
N THR A 280 -2.31 16.94 16.09
CA THR A 280 -3.14 17.03 17.29
C THR A 280 -2.54 17.93 18.37
N ASN A 281 -1.41 18.59 18.11
CA ASN A 281 -0.65 19.42 19.05
C ASN A 281 -0.35 18.65 20.33
N SER A 282 0.50 17.62 20.21
CA SER A 282 0.91 16.82 21.36
C SER A 282 1.65 17.65 22.40
N GLU A 283 1.20 17.59 23.66
CA GLU A 283 1.91 18.15 24.81
C GLU A 283 3.26 17.45 25.07
N THR A 284 3.48 16.28 24.45
CA THR A 284 4.71 15.47 24.63
C THR A 284 5.87 15.92 23.74
N GLY A 285 5.62 16.80 22.76
CA GLY A 285 6.60 17.18 21.74
C GLY A 285 6.94 16.06 20.74
N VAL A 286 6.16 14.97 20.74
CA VAL A 286 6.20 13.90 19.73
C VAL A 286 5.13 14.16 18.69
N ARG A 287 5.43 13.96 17.41
CA ARG A 287 4.43 14.12 16.34
C ARG A 287 3.27 13.17 16.53
N GLU A 288 2.06 13.71 16.43
CA GLU A 288 0.81 12.94 16.42
C GLU A 288 -0.08 13.49 15.31
N LEU A 289 -0.47 12.63 14.36
CA LEU A 289 -1.39 13.00 13.30
C LEU A 289 -2.75 12.35 13.50
N THR A 290 -3.81 13.07 13.16
CA THR A 290 -5.16 12.54 13.01
C THR A 290 -5.72 12.83 11.62
N ALA A 291 -6.60 11.98 11.14
CA ALA A 291 -7.21 12.11 9.83
C ALA A 291 -8.59 12.77 9.91
N THR A 292 -8.83 13.75 9.04
CA THR A 292 -10.21 14.13 8.68
C THR A 292 -10.69 13.22 7.57
N LEU A 293 -11.95 12.77 7.65
CA LEU A 293 -12.53 11.83 6.70
C LEU A 293 -13.62 12.50 5.85
N VAL A 294 -13.74 12.05 4.61
CA VAL A 294 -14.81 12.42 3.68
C VAL A 294 -15.36 11.17 3.00
N TRP A 295 -16.56 11.27 2.42
CA TRP A 295 -17.19 10.16 1.72
C TRP A 295 -16.39 9.73 0.48
N THR A 296 -16.49 8.44 0.16
CA THR A 296 -16.04 7.83 -1.10
C THR A 296 -17.00 6.73 -1.51
N GLY A 297 -17.14 6.51 -2.81
CA GLY A 297 -17.94 5.42 -3.37
C GLY A 297 -17.30 4.89 -4.63
N GLY A 298 -17.50 3.61 -4.92
CA GLY A 298 -16.83 2.93 -6.02
C GLY A 298 -17.68 1.89 -6.73
N LEU A 299 -17.49 1.81 -8.04
CA LEU A 299 -17.94 0.71 -8.90
C LEU A 299 -16.71 -0.02 -9.43
N PHE A 300 -16.74 -1.35 -9.38
CA PHE A 300 -15.61 -2.19 -9.78
C PHE A 300 -16.09 -3.32 -10.67
N TYR A 301 -15.29 -3.64 -11.68
CA TYR A 301 -15.44 -4.81 -12.52
C TYR A 301 -14.13 -5.57 -12.51
N ASP A 302 -14.15 -6.84 -12.11
CA ASP A 302 -13.00 -7.73 -12.12
C ASP A 302 -13.29 -9.01 -12.93
N LEU A 303 -12.24 -9.57 -13.51
CA LEU A 303 -12.27 -10.87 -14.18
C LEU A 303 -11.31 -11.80 -13.43
N ASN A 304 -11.82 -12.89 -12.89
CA ASN A 304 -11.03 -13.86 -12.12
C ASN A 304 -10.21 -13.18 -11.00
N ASN A 305 -10.83 -12.23 -10.29
CA ASN A 305 -10.25 -11.44 -9.20
C ASN A 305 -9.16 -10.42 -9.61
N SER A 306 -8.82 -10.30 -10.90
CA SER A 306 -7.96 -9.22 -11.41
C SER A 306 -8.82 -8.03 -11.83
N LEU A 307 -8.59 -6.85 -11.26
CA LEU A 307 -9.44 -5.68 -11.47
C LEU A 307 -9.31 -5.18 -12.91
N MET A 308 -10.40 -5.16 -13.66
CA MET A 308 -10.43 -4.71 -15.05
C MET A 308 -10.79 -3.23 -15.13
N THR A 309 -11.74 -2.77 -14.33
CA THR A 309 -12.17 -1.37 -14.35
C THR A 309 -12.62 -0.93 -12.96
N SER A 310 -12.26 0.29 -12.57
CA SER A 310 -12.80 0.94 -11.38
C SER A 310 -13.21 2.38 -11.68
N LEU A 311 -14.35 2.79 -11.13
CA LEU A 311 -14.78 4.18 -11.05
C LEU A 311 -14.98 4.53 -9.59
N ILE A 312 -14.17 5.44 -9.06
CA ILE A 312 -14.23 5.90 -7.67
C ILE A 312 -14.58 7.39 -7.66
N LEU A 313 -15.60 7.74 -6.87
CA LEU A 313 -16.02 9.11 -6.58
C LEU A 313 -15.66 9.46 -5.14
N SER A 314 -15.08 10.63 -4.88
CA SER A 314 -14.64 10.97 -3.53
C SER A 314 -14.50 12.46 -3.25
N GLY A 315 -14.51 12.82 -1.96
CA GLY A 315 -14.28 14.20 -1.49
C GLY A 315 -12.82 14.59 -1.20
N THR A 316 -11.81 13.80 -1.60
CA THR A 316 -10.39 13.92 -1.17
C THR A 316 -9.44 14.55 -2.21
N LYS A 317 -8.18 14.77 -1.83
CA LYS A 317 -7.08 15.60 -2.35
C LYS A 317 -7.15 16.12 -3.76
N GLY A 318 -7.23 15.19 -4.68
CA GLY A 318 -7.06 15.52 -6.06
C GLY A 318 -8.38 15.44 -6.75
N TYR A 319 -9.16 14.40 -6.45
CA TYR A 319 -9.94 13.75 -7.48
C TYR A 319 -11.38 13.50 -7.04
N LYS A 320 -12.30 14.25 -7.68
CA LYS A 320 -13.74 14.06 -7.56
C LYS A 320 -14.17 12.73 -8.17
N ALA A 321 -13.52 12.35 -9.27
CA ALA A 321 -13.73 11.09 -9.96
C ALA A 321 -12.39 10.51 -10.42
N ARG A 322 -12.25 9.19 -10.33
CA ARG A 322 -11.11 8.41 -10.81
C ARG A 322 -11.62 7.20 -11.56
N LEU A 323 -11.34 7.14 -12.85
CA LEU A 323 -11.63 6.01 -13.72
C LEU A 323 -10.31 5.32 -14.07
N ASN A 324 -10.18 4.04 -13.74
CA ASN A 324 -9.08 3.19 -14.18
C ASN A 324 -9.63 2.08 -15.07
N MET A 325 -9.01 1.86 -16.22
CA MET A 325 -9.25 0.75 -17.13
C MET A 325 -7.93 0.02 -17.31
N TYR A 326 -7.77 -1.11 -16.65
CA TYR A 326 -6.51 -1.87 -16.64
C TYR A 326 -6.28 -2.62 -17.98
N PRO A 327 -5.08 -3.18 -18.21
CA PRO A 327 -4.83 -4.05 -19.36
C PRO A 327 -5.91 -5.12 -19.58
N GLY A 328 -6.15 -5.49 -20.83
CA GLY A 328 -7.13 -6.49 -21.26
C GLY A 328 -8.50 -5.92 -21.66
N ASN A 329 -8.81 -4.66 -21.33
CA ASN A 329 -10.03 -4.01 -21.85
C ASN A 329 -9.91 -3.59 -23.32
N PHE A 330 -8.70 -3.21 -23.74
CA PHE A 330 -8.37 -2.80 -25.10
C PHE A 330 -7.08 -3.46 -25.53
N SER A 331 -7.02 -3.94 -26.77
CA SER A 331 -5.80 -4.53 -27.35
C SER A 331 -5.52 -3.95 -28.74
N PHE A 332 -4.24 -3.65 -28.95
CA PHE A 332 -3.70 -3.18 -30.23
C PHE A 332 -2.58 -4.13 -30.64
N GLY A 333 -2.95 -5.17 -31.40
CA GLY A 333 -2.05 -6.29 -31.70
C GLY A 333 -1.60 -7.01 -30.42
N ARG A 334 -0.29 -7.04 -30.17
CA ARG A 334 0.30 -7.68 -28.98
C ARG A 334 0.28 -6.82 -27.71
N PHE A 335 -0.16 -5.57 -27.81
CA PHE A 335 -0.13 -4.64 -26.69
C PHE A 335 -1.53 -4.48 -26.10
N SER A 336 -1.61 -4.44 -24.77
CA SER A 336 -2.83 -4.14 -24.05
C SER A 336 -2.54 -3.14 -22.94
N PRO A 337 -2.54 -1.83 -23.25
CA PRO A 337 -2.28 -0.79 -22.26
C PRO A 337 -3.45 -0.64 -21.29
N GLY A 338 -3.14 -0.17 -20.09
CA GLY A 338 -4.11 0.40 -19.17
C GLY A 338 -4.23 1.92 -19.36
N PHE A 339 -5.40 2.46 -19.05
CA PHE A 339 -5.71 3.88 -19.12
C PHE A 339 -6.32 4.36 -17.81
N PHE A 340 -6.12 5.63 -17.48
CA PHE A 340 -6.89 6.28 -16.44
C PHE A 340 -7.35 7.67 -16.87
N LEU A 341 -8.45 8.10 -16.28
CA LEU A 341 -8.99 9.45 -16.39
C LEU A 341 -9.50 9.88 -15.02
N ASN A 342 -8.93 10.96 -14.52
CA ASN A 342 -9.27 11.51 -13.22
C ASN A 342 -9.75 12.96 -13.38
N LEU A 343 -10.83 13.30 -12.70
CA LEU A 343 -11.33 14.68 -12.63
C LEU A 343 -10.92 15.27 -11.29
N ARG A 344 -10.14 16.35 -11.33
CA ARG A 344 -9.65 16.99 -10.11
C ARG A 344 -10.68 17.87 -9.41
N LYS A 345 -10.39 18.27 -8.17
CA LYS A 345 -11.20 19.18 -7.35
C LYS A 345 -11.32 20.56 -7.98
N ASP A 346 -10.23 21.02 -8.61
CA ASP A 346 -10.11 22.23 -9.42
C ASP A 346 -10.70 22.08 -10.84
N ASN A 347 -11.38 20.96 -11.12
CA ASN A 347 -11.96 20.58 -12.41
C ASN A 347 -10.94 20.32 -13.54
N GLN A 348 -9.64 20.23 -13.24
CA GLN A 348 -8.66 19.81 -14.23
C GLN A 348 -8.75 18.31 -14.49
N LEU A 349 -8.66 17.91 -15.75
CA LEU A 349 -8.57 16.50 -16.12
C LEU A 349 -7.13 16.03 -16.02
N VAL A 350 -6.92 14.83 -15.48
CA VAL A 350 -5.64 14.13 -15.55
C VAL A 350 -5.89 12.80 -16.20
N PHE A 351 -5.15 12.50 -17.26
CA PHE A 351 -5.27 11.25 -17.99
C PHE A 351 -3.90 10.63 -18.18
N GLY A 352 -3.87 9.33 -18.44
CA GLY A 352 -2.60 8.67 -18.72
C GLY A 352 -2.75 7.24 -19.19
N ILE A 353 -1.60 6.69 -19.56
CA ILE A 353 -1.44 5.35 -20.11
C ILE A 353 -0.38 4.61 -19.29
N HIS A 354 -0.63 3.33 -19.02
CA HIS A 354 0.29 2.45 -18.30
C HIS A 354 0.46 1.15 -19.06
N PHE A 355 1.68 0.60 -19.06
CA PHE A 355 2.00 -0.66 -19.70
C PHE A 355 2.55 -1.62 -18.66
N ALA A 356 2.14 -2.89 -18.72
CA ALA A 356 2.63 -3.96 -17.84
C ALA A 356 4.17 -4.04 -17.73
N ALA A 357 4.88 -3.62 -18.79
CA ALA A 357 6.34 -3.68 -18.86
C ALA A 357 7.08 -2.57 -18.08
N ILE A 358 6.39 -1.52 -17.63
CA ILE A 358 7.01 -0.38 -16.93
C ILE A 358 6.35 -0.15 -15.57
N PRO A 359 7.11 0.23 -14.53
CA PRO A 359 6.56 0.42 -13.19
C PRO A 359 5.70 1.69 -13.06
N VAL A 360 6.01 2.72 -13.85
CA VAL A 360 5.33 4.02 -13.83
C VAL A 360 4.93 4.36 -15.26
N GLY A 361 3.65 4.66 -15.45
CA GLY A 361 3.08 5.08 -16.72
C GLY A 361 3.32 6.55 -17.04
N PHE A 362 2.74 7.00 -18.14
CA PHE A 362 2.79 8.37 -18.60
C PHE A 362 1.48 9.08 -18.26
N GLY A 363 1.57 10.18 -17.53
CA GLY A 363 0.42 10.99 -17.10
C GLY A 363 0.47 12.39 -17.69
N ARG A 364 -0.69 13.01 -17.81
CA ARG A 364 -0.83 14.38 -18.27
C ARG A 364 -2.01 15.07 -17.60
N ARG A 365 -1.76 16.23 -16.99
CA ARG A 365 -2.81 17.17 -16.59
C ARG A 365 -3.18 18.07 -17.77
N ALA A 366 -4.46 18.08 -18.14
CA ALA A 366 -5.01 19.04 -19.08
C ALA A 366 -4.97 20.44 -18.46
N LYS A 367 -4.56 21.43 -19.25
CA LYS A 367 -4.51 22.84 -18.83
C LYS A 367 -5.89 23.45 -18.77
#